data_AF-A0A8T4DGM3-F1
#
_entry.id   AF-A0A8T4DGM3-F1
#
_cell.length_a   1.000
_cell.length_b   1.000
_cell.length_c   1.000
_cell.angle_alpha   90.00
_cell.angle_beta   90.00
_cell.angle_gamma   90.00
#
_symmetry.space_group_name_H-M   'P 1'
#
loop_
_entity.id
_entity.type
_entity.pdbx_description
1 polymer ?
#
loop_
_entity_poly.entity_id
_entity_poly.type
_entity_poly.pdbx_seq_one_letter_code
_entity_poly.pdbx_strand_id
1 'polypeptide(L)'
;MNERAKTESKAPVFGWREWFSFLPLFITYIILGFYAIFRIEPLLAFGYLAYILAFYVVGTSYIFCAKCPHYGQRCSYIFAGLLAKRLFKQRYGDCSRIERTYPVVALMLLFIIPMLFVLDNLFYLLTLLVLIVVMFGIVKPFIVCATCQYSHCFGKALSDKVKR
;
A
#
# COMPACT_ATOMS: atom_id res chain seq x y z
N MET A 1 17.40 26.68 13.47
CA MET A 1 17.86 25.39 12.90
C MET A 1 17.75 24.36 14.00
N ASN A 2 16.76 23.47 13.92
CA ASN A 2 16.38 22.63 15.06
C ASN A 2 17.00 21.24 14.91
N GLU A 3 17.91 20.92 15.82
CA GLU A 3 18.57 19.64 16.05
C GLU A 3 17.54 18.58 16.51
N ARG A 4 16.58 18.23 15.66
CA ARG A 4 15.88 16.96 15.81
C ARG A 4 16.84 15.86 15.43
N ALA A 5 17.64 15.48 16.43
CA ALA A 5 18.14 14.16 16.67
C ALA A 5 17.98 13.24 15.45
N LYS A 6 19.09 13.05 14.72
CA LYS A 6 19.38 11.76 14.10
C LYS A 6 19.42 10.73 15.23
N THR A 7 18.28 10.36 15.78
CA THR A 7 18.13 9.02 16.33
C THR A 7 18.38 8.13 15.14
N GLU A 8 19.56 7.53 15.09
CA GLU A 8 19.85 6.35 14.27
C GLU A 8 18.91 5.24 14.73
N SER A 9 17.63 5.39 14.40
CA SER A 9 16.66 4.31 14.41
C SER A 9 17.17 3.35 13.35
N LYS A 10 17.89 2.32 13.79
CA LYS A 10 18.22 1.17 12.95
C LYS A 10 16.90 0.75 12.32
N ALA A 11 16.81 0.90 10.99
CA ALA A 11 15.64 0.46 10.26
C ALA A 11 15.36 -0.98 10.69
N PRO A 12 14.14 -1.30 11.15
CA PRO A 12 13.83 -2.67 11.51
C PRO A 12 14.13 -3.52 10.27
N VAL A 13 15.11 -4.43 10.41
CA VAL A 13 15.45 -5.39 9.37
C VAL A 13 14.27 -6.34 9.30
N PHE A 14 13.30 -5.97 8.46
CA PHE A 14 12.06 -6.68 8.33
C PHE A 14 12.32 -8.04 7.67
N GLY A 15 11.73 -9.10 8.21
CA GLY A 15 11.97 -10.47 7.79
C GLY A 15 11.34 -10.73 6.42
N TRP A 16 12.05 -11.49 5.58
CA TRP A 16 11.50 -11.95 4.30
C TRP A 16 10.17 -12.70 4.46
N ARG A 17 9.90 -13.25 5.65
CA ARG A 17 8.75 -14.09 6.00
C ARG A 17 7.42 -13.34 5.94
N GLU A 18 7.37 -12.11 6.43
CA GLU A 18 6.16 -11.28 6.40
C GLU A 18 5.80 -10.84 4.97
N TRP A 19 6.81 -10.70 4.13
CA TRP A 19 6.70 -10.32 2.72
C TRP A 19 6.00 -11.40 1.89
N PHE A 20 6.34 -12.66 2.15
CA PHE A 20 5.69 -13.82 1.54
C PHE A 20 4.22 -13.98 1.91
N SER A 21 3.73 -13.31 2.97
CA SER A 21 2.32 -13.41 3.36
C SER A 21 1.42 -12.37 2.67
N PHE A 22 1.88 -11.12 2.50
CA PHE A 22 1.04 -10.04 1.93
C PHE A 22 1.11 -9.96 0.41
N LEU A 23 2.31 -10.09 -0.16
CA LEU A 23 2.55 -9.85 -1.57
C LEU A 23 1.79 -10.84 -2.47
N PRO A 24 1.76 -12.15 -2.18
CA PRO A 24 1.00 -13.09 -3.00
C PRO A 24 -0.49 -12.76 -2.99
N LEU A 25 -1.06 -12.45 -1.82
CA LEU A 25 -2.48 -12.07 -1.71
C LEU A 25 -2.81 -10.83 -2.56
N PHE A 26 -1.94 -9.81 -2.51
CA PHE A 26 -2.13 -8.60 -3.31
C PHE A 26 -2.01 -8.88 -4.81
N ILE A 27 -1.00 -9.67 -5.22
CA ILE A 27 -0.81 -10.04 -6.63
C ILE A 27 -2.00 -10.89 -7.11
N THR A 28 -2.46 -11.85 -6.33
CA THR A 28 -3.65 -12.66 -6.63
C THR A 28 -4.88 -11.77 -6.82
N TYR A 29 -5.08 -10.78 -5.93
CA TYR A 29 -6.16 -9.81 -6.06
C TYR A 29 -6.05 -9.03 -7.38
N ILE A 30 -4.86 -8.53 -7.72
CA ILE A 30 -4.63 -7.78 -8.97
C ILE A 30 -4.91 -8.66 -10.19
N ILE A 31 -4.44 -9.90 -10.21
CA ILE A 31 -4.64 -10.83 -11.33
C ILE A 31 -6.13 -11.13 -11.52
N LEU A 32 -6.84 -11.46 -10.44
CA LEU A 32 -8.27 -11.75 -10.50
C LEU A 32 -9.07 -10.51 -10.93
N GLY A 33 -8.74 -9.34 -10.38
CA GLY A 33 -9.40 -8.09 -10.75
C GLY A 33 -9.13 -7.68 -12.20
N PHE A 34 -7.89 -7.81 -12.66
CA PHE A 34 -7.53 -7.59 -14.06
C PHE A 34 -8.28 -8.55 -14.97
N TYR A 35 -8.30 -9.85 -14.65
CA TYR A 35 -9.00 -10.86 -15.44
C TYR A 35 -10.49 -10.58 -15.54
N ALA A 36 -11.14 -10.23 -14.42
CA ALA A 36 -12.55 -9.87 -14.38
C ALA A 36 -12.88 -8.69 -15.31
N ILE A 37 -12.10 -7.61 -15.21
CA ILE A 37 -12.30 -6.44 -16.06
C ILE A 37 -11.99 -6.77 -17.53
N PHE A 38 -10.90 -7.50 -17.79
CA PHE A 38 -10.42 -7.80 -19.15
C PHE A 38 -11.43 -8.62 -19.96
N ARG A 39 -12.20 -9.48 -19.29
CA ARG A 39 -13.25 -10.30 -19.94
C ARG A 39 -14.39 -9.46 -20.52
N ILE A 40 -14.62 -8.26 -20.00
CA ILE A 40 -15.71 -7.37 -20.38
C ILE A 40 -15.15 -6.19 -21.19
N GLU A 41 -14.16 -5.49 -20.64
CA GLU A 41 -13.58 -4.25 -21.20
C GLU A 41 -12.04 -4.28 -21.11
N PRO A 42 -11.33 -4.83 -22.12
CA PRO A 42 -9.87 -4.96 -22.12
C PRO A 42 -9.13 -3.65 -21.90
N LEU A 43 -9.60 -2.56 -22.54
CA LEU A 43 -8.97 -1.24 -22.42
C LEU A 43 -8.99 -0.74 -20.96
N LEU A 44 -10.11 -0.95 -20.28
CA LEU A 44 -10.26 -0.56 -18.87
C LEU A 44 -9.39 -1.43 -17.96
N ALA A 45 -9.18 -2.71 -18.29
CA ALA A 45 -8.27 -3.58 -17.55
C ALA A 45 -6.81 -3.10 -17.59
N PHE A 46 -6.34 -2.66 -18.77
CA PHE A 46 -5.02 -2.03 -18.88
C PHE A 46 -4.96 -0.69 -18.15
N GLY A 47 -6.04 0.10 -18.22
CA GLY A 47 -6.17 1.32 -17.42
C GLY A 47 -6.08 1.06 -15.92
N TYR A 48 -6.71 -0.02 -15.43
CA TYR A 48 -6.64 -0.48 -14.05
C TYR A 48 -5.21 -0.88 -13.65
N LEU A 49 -4.48 -1.61 -14.50
CA LEU A 49 -3.09 -1.96 -14.26
C LEU A 49 -2.18 -0.73 -14.18
N ALA A 50 -2.35 0.22 -15.12
CA ALA A 50 -1.62 1.49 -15.12
C ALA A 50 -1.94 2.31 -13.86
N TYR A 51 -3.20 2.30 -13.42
CA TYR A 51 -3.65 2.94 -12.20
C TYR A 51 -2.98 2.35 -10.95
N ILE A 52 -2.91 1.01 -10.82
CA ILE A 52 -2.21 0.35 -9.72
C ILE A 52 -0.74 0.77 -9.68
N LEU A 53 -0.08 0.78 -10.84
CA LEU A 53 1.32 1.18 -10.95
C LEU A 53 1.51 2.65 -10.54
N ALA A 54 0.64 3.54 -11.00
CA ALA A 54 0.65 4.96 -10.62
C ALA A 54 0.42 5.14 -9.11
N PHE A 55 -0.54 4.42 -8.53
CA PHE A 55 -0.77 4.42 -7.08
C PHE A 55 0.47 3.95 -6.31
N TYR A 56 1.16 2.93 -6.80
CA TYR A 56 2.37 2.42 -6.16
C TYR A 56 3.55 3.42 -6.24
N VAL A 57 3.80 3.95 -7.43
CA VAL A 57 4.91 4.88 -7.69
C VAL A 57 4.64 6.24 -7.05
N VAL A 58 3.49 6.85 -7.32
CA VAL A 58 3.16 8.19 -6.85
C VAL A 58 2.58 8.13 -5.43
N GLY A 59 1.51 7.38 -5.24
CA GLY A 59 0.81 7.34 -3.95
C GLY A 59 1.67 6.80 -2.82
N THR A 60 2.35 5.67 -3.05
CA THR A 60 3.13 5.02 -1.98
C THR A 60 4.53 5.62 -1.90
N SER A 61 5.25 5.65 -3.02
CA SER A 61 6.67 6.04 -3.00
C SER A 61 6.88 7.56 -2.87
N TYR A 62 6.12 8.39 -3.60
CA TYR A 62 6.29 9.85 -3.53
C TYR A 62 5.65 10.48 -2.29
N ILE A 63 4.42 10.10 -1.93
CA ILE A 63 3.71 10.76 -0.83
C ILE A 63 4.23 10.31 0.54
N PHE A 64 4.43 9.00 0.73
CA PHE A 64 4.87 8.48 2.02
C PHE A 64 6.38 8.24 2.07
N CYS A 65 6.94 7.47 1.14
CA CYS A 65 8.33 7.06 1.26
C CYS A 65 9.33 8.20 1.08
N ALA A 66 9.03 9.21 0.24
CA ALA A 66 9.89 10.39 0.07
C ALA A 66 9.98 11.26 1.34
N LYS A 67 8.96 11.21 2.22
CA LYS A 67 8.91 11.93 3.51
C LYS A 67 9.31 11.07 4.72
N CYS A 68 9.53 9.76 4.49
CA CYS A 68 9.84 8.82 5.56
C CYS A 68 11.27 9.05 6.10
N PRO A 69 11.50 8.93 7.42
CA PRO A 69 12.86 9.00 7.99
C PRO A 69 13.78 7.89 7.46
N HIS A 70 13.22 6.78 6.99
CA HIS A 70 13.94 5.66 6.36
C HIS A 70 14.06 5.81 4.83
N TYR A 71 13.96 7.03 4.30
CA TYR A 71 14.11 7.30 2.87
C TYR A 71 15.40 6.69 2.30
N GLY A 72 15.30 5.97 1.19
CA GLY A 72 16.45 5.33 0.54
C GLY A 72 16.98 4.08 1.25
N GLN A 73 16.33 3.62 2.31
CA GLN A 73 16.65 2.38 2.99
C GLN A 73 15.63 1.28 2.61
N ARG A 74 16.00 0.01 2.81
CA ARG A 74 15.07 -1.10 2.70
C ARG A 74 14.10 -1.05 3.89
N CYS A 75 12.80 -0.93 3.61
CA CYS A 75 11.76 -0.88 4.62
C CYS A 75 10.61 -1.84 4.29
N SER A 76 9.67 -2.01 5.22
CA SER A 76 8.54 -2.95 5.14
C SER A 76 7.58 -2.70 3.96
N TYR A 77 7.61 -1.51 3.36
CA TYR A 77 6.88 -1.19 2.14
C TYR A 77 7.76 -1.49 0.90
N ILE A 78 7.97 -2.78 0.61
CA ILE A 78 8.31 -3.35 -0.72
C ILE A 78 9.24 -2.48 -1.60
N PHE A 79 10.52 -2.31 -1.24
CA PHE A 79 11.45 -1.49 -2.03
C PHE A 79 11.01 -0.03 -2.28
N ALA A 80 9.86 0.44 -1.79
CA ALA A 80 9.30 1.76 -2.08
C ALA A 80 10.20 2.86 -1.52
N GLY A 81 10.94 2.61 -0.43
CA GLY A 81 12.00 3.49 0.06
C GLY A 81 13.17 3.62 -0.92
N LEU A 82 13.61 2.53 -1.55
CA LEU A 82 14.66 2.52 -2.57
C LEU A 82 14.17 3.12 -3.89
N LEU A 83 12.93 2.79 -4.29
CA LEU A 83 12.28 3.31 -5.47
C LEU A 83 12.05 4.81 -5.34
N ALA A 84 11.62 5.28 -4.16
CA ALA A 84 11.50 6.70 -3.85
C ALA A 84 12.85 7.42 -3.98
N LYS A 85 13.95 6.80 -3.51
CA LYS A 85 15.30 7.37 -3.69
C LYS A 85 15.71 7.51 -5.15
N ARG A 86 15.30 6.57 -5.99
CA ARG A 86 15.66 6.57 -7.42
C ARG A 86 14.82 7.56 -8.23
N LEU A 87 13.55 7.72 -7.88
CA LEU A 87 12.58 8.49 -8.67
C LEU A 87 12.35 9.92 -8.16
N PHE A 88 12.56 10.16 -6.87
CA PHE A 88 12.19 11.41 -6.23
C PHE A 88 13.35 11.96 -5.39
N LYS A 89 13.22 13.22 -4.95
CA LYS A 89 14.10 13.81 -3.94
C LYS A 89 13.48 13.60 -2.55
N GLN A 90 14.32 13.52 -1.53
CA GLN A 90 13.84 13.46 -0.15
C GLN A 90 13.03 14.72 0.16
N ARG A 91 11.85 14.53 0.73
CA ARG A 91 10.93 15.60 1.15
C ARG A 91 10.89 15.62 2.67
N TYR A 92 10.68 16.79 3.24
CA TYR A 92 10.56 16.98 4.69
C TYR A 92 9.27 17.73 5.01
N GLY A 93 8.83 17.65 6.26
CA GLY A 93 7.62 18.29 6.76
C GLY A 93 6.39 17.37 6.75
N ASP A 94 5.33 17.85 7.38
CA ASP A 94 4.11 17.06 7.59
C ASP A 94 3.37 16.74 6.28
N CYS A 95 2.59 15.66 6.29
CA CYS A 95 1.70 15.35 5.18
C CYS A 95 0.53 16.34 5.15
N SER A 96 0.27 16.93 3.99
CA SER A 96 -0.91 17.77 3.79
C SER A 96 -2.19 16.94 3.93
N ARG A 97 -3.34 17.59 4.14
CA ARG A 97 -4.64 16.88 4.20
C ARG A 97 -4.89 16.05 2.93
N ILE A 98 -4.53 16.61 1.77
CA ILE A 98 -4.68 15.96 0.45
C ILE A 98 -3.77 14.72 0.37
N GLU A 99 -2.51 14.85 0.80
CA GLU A 99 -1.57 13.73 0.85
C GLU A 99 -2.03 12.60 1.77
N ARG A 100 -2.81 12.91 2.81
CA ARG A 100 -3.39 11.91 3.71
C ARG A 100 -4.65 11.25 3.14
N THR A 101 -5.51 11.98 2.44
CA THR A 101 -6.78 11.45 1.90
C THR A 101 -6.60 10.71 0.58
N TYR A 102 -5.74 11.21 -0.32
CA TYR A 102 -5.45 10.60 -1.61
C TYR A 102 -5.21 9.08 -1.54
N PRO A 103 -4.33 8.55 -0.67
CA PRO A 103 -4.05 7.12 -0.65
C PRO A 103 -5.23 6.29 -0.13
N VAL A 104 -6.11 6.86 0.68
CA VAL A 104 -7.34 6.18 1.13
C VAL A 104 -8.32 6.04 -0.03
N VAL A 105 -8.57 7.15 -0.73
CA VAL A 105 -9.45 7.17 -1.90
C VAL A 105 -8.89 6.26 -2.99
N ALA A 106 -7.58 6.37 -3.24
CA ALA A 106 -6.94 5.60 -4.29
C ALA A 106 -6.97 4.09 -4.00
N LEU A 107 -6.76 3.72 -2.75
CA LEU A 107 -6.87 2.34 -2.30
C LEU A 107 -8.32 1.83 -2.39
N MET A 108 -9.31 2.64 -2.01
CA MET A 108 -10.73 2.29 -2.18
C MET A 108 -11.06 2.01 -3.65
N LEU A 109 -10.64 2.89 -4.56
CA LEU A 109 -10.87 2.69 -6.01
C LEU A 109 -10.19 1.41 -6.52
N LEU A 110 -8.97 1.12 -6.06
CA LEU A 110 -8.26 -0.12 -6.42
C LEU A 110 -9.09 -1.36 -6.10
N PHE A 111 -9.79 -1.37 -4.96
CA PHE A 111 -10.58 -2.52 -4.54
C PHE A 111 -12.02 -2.53 -5.06
N ILE A 112 -12.63 -1.36 -5.22
CA ILE A 112 -14.03 -1.25 -5.66
C ILE A 112 -14.15 -1.50 -7.15
N ILE A 113 -13.22 -0.99 -7.97
CA ILE A 113 -13.33 -1.11 -9.43
C ILE A 113 -13.51 -2.57 -9.86
N PRO A 114 -12.64 -3.54 -9.49
CA PRO A 114 -12.83 -4.93 -9.88
C PRO A 114 -14.15 -5.55 -9.40
N MET A 115 -14.65 -5.13 -8.23
CA MET A 115 -15.91 -5.65 -7.69
C MET A 115 -17.11 -5.28 -8.54
N LEU A 116 -17.12 -4.08 -9.13
CA LEU A 116 -18.20 -3.64 -10.00
C LEU A 116 -18.35 -4.52 -11.25
N PHE A 117 -17.26 -5.14 -11.71
CA PHE A 117 -17.23 -6.01 -12.89
C PHE A 117 -17.52 -7.48 -12.56
N VAL A 118 -17.78 -7.84 -11.30
CA VAL A 118 -18.13 -9.20 -10.88
C VAL A 118 -19.39 -9.27 -10.03
N LEU A 119 -20.23 -8.24 -10.07
CA LEU A 119 -21.47 -8.19 -9.27
C LEU A 119 -22.47 -9.28 -9.64
N ASP A 120 -22.41 -9.76 -10.88
CA ASP A 120 -23.21 -10.87 -11.42
C ASP A 120 -22.65 -12.25 -11.02
N ASN A 121 -21.40 -12.34 -10.58
CA ASN A 121 -20.74 -13.57 -10.17
C ASN A 121 -20.42 -13.56 -8.67
N LEU A 122 -21.37 -14.04 -7.87
CA LEU A 122 -21.28 -14.07 -6.41
C LEU A 122 -19.99 -14.75 -5.90
N PHE A 123 -19.55 -15.83 -6.55
CA PHE A 123 -18.34 -16.54 -6.14
C PHE A 123 -17.07 -15.67 -6.30
N TYR A 124 -16.95 -14.97 -7.42
CA TYR A 124 -15.84 -14.04 -7.67
C TYR A 124 -15.88 -12.86 -6.69
N LEU A 125 -17.05 -12.28 -6.47
CA LEU A 125 -17.23 -11.18 -5.52
C LEU A 125 -16.80 -11.57 -4.10
N LEU A 126 -17.26 -12.74 -3.61
CA LEU A 126 -16.88 -13.27 -2.30
C LEU A 126 -15.37 -13.54 -2.21
N THR A 127 -14.76 -14.07 -3.28
CA THR A 127 -13.31 -14.30 -3.34
C THR A 127 -12.53 -12.99 -3.19
N LEU A 128 -12.91 -11.94 -3.92
CA LEU A 128 -12.28 -10.62 -3.82
C LEU A 128 -12.47 -10.00 -2.43
N LEU A 129 -13.66 -10.15 -1.83
CA LEU A 129 -13.95 -9.68 -0.48
C LEU A 129 -13.10 -10.39 0.57
N VAL A 130 -12.98 -11.72 0.51
CA VAL A 130 -12.15 -12.50 1.43
C VAL A 130 -10.69 -12.06 1.32
N LEU A 131 -10.16 -11.87 0.10
CA LEU A 131 -8.80 -11.37 -0.09
C LEU A 131 -8.58 -10.02 0.59
N ILE A 132 -9.52 -9.08 0.47
CA ILE A 132 -9.44 -7.77 1.13
C ILE A 132 -9.47 -7.93 2.65
N VAL A 133 -10.40 -8.72 3.18
CA VAL A 133 -10.53 -8.95 4.62
C VAL A 133 -9.26 -9.57 5.18
N VAL A 134 -8.68 -10.57 4.52
CA VAL A 134 -7.43 -11.20 4.95
C VAL A 134 -6.27 -10.20 4.86
N MET A 135 -6.16 -9.46 3.76
CA MET A 135 -5.08 -8.48 3.56
C MET A 135 -5.12 -7.34 4.59
N PHE A 136 -6.27 -6.72 4.82
CA PHE A 136 -6.40 -5.52 5.66
C PHE A 136 -6.82 -5.80 7.10
N GLY A 137 -7.54 -6.90 7.35
CA GLY A 137 -7.94 -7.31 8.69
C GLY A 137 -6.86 -8.09 9.42
N ILE A 138 -6.09 -8.92 8.71
CA ILE A 138 -5.13 -9.84 9.34
C ILE A 138 -3.70 -9.40 9.03
N VAL A 139 -3.32 -9.34 7.75
CA VAL A 139 -1.90 -9.23 7.39
C VAL A 139 -1.34 -7.82 7.61
N LYS A 140 -2.02 -6.78 7.12
CA LYS A 140 -1.52 -5.41 7.19
C LYS A 140 -1.35 -4.86 8.62
N PRO A 141 -2.34 -4.93 9.53
CA PRO A 141 -2.24 -4.34 10.86
C PRO A 141 -1.35 -5.16 11.80
N PHE A 142 -1.36 -6.49 11.72
CA PHE A 142 -0.62 -7.33 12.65
C PHE A 142 0.81 -7.61 12.21
N ILE A 143 1.06 -7.69 10.90
CA ILE A 143 2.35 -8.16 10.38
C ILE A 143 3.16 -6.99 9.80
N VAL A 144 2.59 -6.22 8.87
CA VAL A 144 3.35 -5.22 8.09
C VAL A 144 3.52 -3.88 8.84
N CYS A 145 2.48 -3.41 9.53
CA CYS A 145 2.47 -2.09 10.14
C CYS A 145 2.82 -2.07 11.63
N ALA A 146 2.83 -3.22 12.31
CA ALA A 146 3.18 -3.33 13.72
C ALA A 146 4.64 -2.94 14.03
N THR A 147 5.53 -3.06 13.03
CA THR A 147 6.97 -2.77 13.17
C THR A 147 7.36 -1.39 12.64
N CYS A 148 6.44 -0.67 11.97
CA CYS A 148 6.75 0.62 11.37
C CYS A 148 6.75 1.72 12.45
N GLN A 149 7.89 2.41 12.61
CA GLN A 149 7.98 3.51 13.57
C GLN A 149 7.35 4.81 13.06
N TYR A 150 7.06 4.94 11.75
CA TYR A 150 6.51 6.16 11.17
C TYR A 150 5.04 6.38 11.58
N SER A 151 4.82 7.31 12.51
CA SER A 151 3.51 7.67 13.07
C SER A 151 2.54 8.27 12.05
N HIS A 152 3.06 8.88 10.99
CA HIS A 152 2.24 9.45 9.90
C HIS A 152 1.95 8.44 8.77
N CYS A 153 2.37 7.18 8.91
CA CYS A 153 1.96 6.12 8.01
C CYS A 153 0.50 5.74 8.28
N PHE A 154 -0.34 5.75 7.23
CA PHE A 154 -1.73 5.32 7.34
C PHE A 154 -1.87 3.88 7.87
N GLY A 155 -0.93 3.00 7.52
CA GLY A 155 -0.92 1.63 8.00
C GLY A 155 -0.72 1.49 9.51
N LYS A 156 0.10 2.36 10.13
CA LYS A 156 0.33 2.35 11.58
C LYS A 156 -0.89 2.86 12.35
N ALA A 157 -1.49 3.94 11.87
CA ALA A 157 -2.71 4.51 12.47
C ALA A 157 -3.88 3.51 12.51
N LEU A 158 -3.96 2.59 11.53
CA LEU A 158 -4.91 1.49 11.53
C LEU A 158 -4.53 0.38 12.54
N SER A 159 -3.25 -0.01 12.61
CA SER A 159 -2.76 -1.01 13.56
C SER A 159 -2.99 -0.59 15.03
N ASP A 160 -2.71 0.68 15.36
CA ASP A 160 -2.88 1.22 16.72
C ASP A 160 -4.36 1.31 17.18
N LYS A 161 -5.30 1.30 16.22
CA LYS A 161 -6.75 1.23 16.53
C LYS A 161 -7.23 -0.20 16.74
N VAL A 162 -6.64 -1.18 16.06
CA VAL A 162 -7.04 -2.60 16.17
C VAL A 162 -6.49 -3.23 17.47
N LYS A 163 -5.38 -2.72 18.01
CA LYS A 163 -4.79 -3.19 19.28
C LYS A 163 -5.46 -2.63 20.55
N ARG A 164 -6.38 -1.67 20.41
CA ARG A 164 -7.15 -1.10 21.52
C ARG A 164 -8.51 -1.76 21.59
#